data_AF-A0A2V7IRD7-F1
#
_entry.id   AF-A0A2V7IRD7-F1
#
_cell.length_a   1.000
_cell.length_b   1.000
_cell.length_c   1.000
_cell.angle_alpha   90.00
_cell.angle_beta   90.00
_cell.angle_gamma   90.00
#
_symmetry.space_group_name_H-M   'P 1'
#
loop_
_entity.id
_entity.type
_entity.pdbx_description
1 polymer ?
#
loop_
_entity_poly.entity_id
_entity_poly.type
_entity_poly.pdbx_seq_one_letter_code
_entity_poly.pdbx_strand_id
1 'polypeptide(L)'
;MAQSRPLERAKVFFFRHFERVFVLLLVLAMVAIHALVEQKFAFLSFYYLPMILAGFYGGRRFAVMAGVFVVSLIFFYQYVQGLDMLPGFYPDALLALGPWAGFLILTGYVVGGLAEQREARLAEVKNAYMATLELLTYHIESAERNQQGHSNRVAEVAAAIGRELKLAEVDVENLRVAALLHEVGTRDHRLLRLLSRSVTGSSVGVARAMRGAAEIIGEYGHYYEIVGEDWDIEALPLPVTVKILAVADAFETLQMATPVRPAFPKWTALEEVEKGAGKTFAKDAVRALRSVAGRPEAAAPEAGLRVV
;
A
#
# COMPACT_ATOMS: atom_id res chain seq x y z
N MET A 1 1.02 20.70 12.70
CA MET A 1 1.13 20.98 11.25
C MET A 1 2.55 20.64 10.79
N ALA A 2 2.78 19.43 10.27
CA ALA A 2 4.10 19.00 9.83
C ALA A 2 4.30 19.38 8.35
N GLN A 3 5.29 20.22 8.07
CA GLN A 3 5.73 20.54 6.71
C GLN A 3 6.29 19.27 6.05
N SER A 4 5.58 18.71 5.08
CA SER A 4 6.12 17.65 4.22
C SER A 4 7.36 18.17 3.51
N ARG A 5 8.51 17.51 3.75
CA ARG A 5 9.82 17.89 3.22
C ARG A 5 9.71 18.03 1.69
N PRO A 6 10.34 19.03 1.04
CA PRO A 6 10.27 19.23 -0.41
C PRO A 6 10.66 17.98 -1.21
N LEU A 7 11.53 17.13 -0.64
CA LEU A 7 11.93 15.82 -1.15
C LEU A 7 10.77 14.81 -1.28
N GLU A 8 9.82 14.78 -0.34
CA GLU A 8 8.68 13.86 -0.41
C GLU A 8 7.69 14.28 -1.50
N ARG A 9 7.46 15.58 -1.65
CA ARG A 9 6.62 16.12 -2.73
C ARG A 9 7.24 15.86 -4.11
N ALA A 10 8.56 16.04 -4.24
CA ALA A 10 9.27 15.74 -5.47
C ALA A 10 9.21 14.23 -5.83
N LYS A 11 9.35 13.35 -4.83
CA LYS A 11 9.24 11.90 -5.01
C LYS A 11 7.85 11.49 -5.51
N VAL A 12 6.78 12.01 -4.87
CA VAL A 12 5.39 11.71 -5.28
C VAL A 12 5.09 12.27 -6.68
N PHE A 13 5.59 13.46 -7.01
CA PHE A 13 5.44 14.03 -8.34
C PHE A 13 6.14 13.20 -9.42
N PHE A 14 7.37 12.75 -9.14
CA PHE A 14 8.17 11.91 -10.03
C PHE A 14 7.46 10.60 -10.37
N PHE A 15 6.92 9.89 -9.36
CA PHE A 15 6.19 8.64 -9.61
C PHE A 15 4.88 8.87 -10.38
N ARG A 16 4.15 9.95 -10.07
CA ARG A 16 2.87 10.25 -10.74
C ARG A 16 3.05 10.62 -12.22
N HIS A 17 4.17 11.24 -12.57
CA HIS A 17 4.48 11.65 -13.94
C HIS A 17 5.69 10.91 -14.51
N PHE A 18 5.93 9.69 -14.03
CA PHE A 18 7.14 8.93 -14.33
C PHE A 18 7.39 8.84 -15.83
N GLU A 19 6.37 8.54 -16.62
CA GLU A 19 6.48 8.44 -18.09
C GLU A 19 7.01 9.73 -18.73
N ARG A 20 6.46 10.89 -18.34
CA ARG A 20 6.85 12.19 -18.90
C ARG A 20 8.23 12.61 -18.44
N VAL A 21 8.54 12.39 -17.16
CA VAL A 21 9.86 12.70 -16.60
C VAL A 21 10.93 11.81 -17.21
N PHE A 22 10.62 10.54 -17.41
CA PHE A 22 11.49 9.56 -18.05
C PHE A 22 11.83 9.98 -19.49
N VAL A 23 10.82 10.28 -20.31
CA VAL A 23 11.02 10.73 -21.69
C VAL A 23 11.83 12.02 -21.73
N LEU A 24 11.51 13.00 -20.88
CA LEU A 24 12.25 14.27 -20.82
C LEU A 24 13.71 14.08 -20.44
N LEU A 25 13.99 13.24 -19.43
CA LEU A 25 15.34 12.92 -18.98
C LEU A 25 16.11 12.22 -20.11
N LEU A 26 15.46 11.29 -20.82
CA LEU A 26 16.08 10.57 -21.92
C LEU A 26 16.44 11.49 -23.10
N VAL A 27 15.55 12.39 -23.48
CA VAL A 27 15.81 13.38 -24.53
C VAL A 27 16.93 14.33 -24.10
N LEU A 28 16.92 14.81 -22.85
CA LEU A 28 17.98 15.67 -22.32
C LEU A 28 19.33 14.96 -22.30
N ALA A 29 19.36 13.70 -21.87
CA ALA A 29 20.57 12.87 -21.88
C ALA A 29 21.09 12.68 -23.31
N MET A 30 20.21 12.46 -24.29
CA MET A 30 20.61 12.37 -25.70
C MET A 30 21.24 13.67 -26.20
N VAL A 31 20.62 14.81 -25.92
CA VAL A 31 21.15 16.13 -26.30
C VAL A 31 22.50 16.39 -25.63
N ALA A 32 22.65 16.06 -24.35
CA ALA A 32 23.89 16.23 -23.60
C ALA A 32 25.03 15.34 -24.13
N ILE A 33 24.75 14.05 -24.38
CA ILE A 33 25.71 13.12 -24.99
C ILE A 33 26.14 13.66 -26.35
N HIS A 34 25.19 14.13 -27.16
CA HIS A 34 25.49 14.67 -28.47
C HIS A 34 26.37 15.93 -28.43
N ALA A 35 26.14 16.83 -27.48
CA ALA A 35 26.87 18.10 -27.38
C ALA A 35 28.25 17.98 -26.74
N LEU A 36 28.47 16.99 -25.86
CA LEU A 36 29.67 16.90 -25.02
C LEU A 36 30.59 15.73 -25.37
N VAL A 37 30.11 14.74 -26.12
CA VAL A 37 30.84 13.49 -26.35
C VAL A 37 31.29 13.41 -27.81
N GLU A 38 32.61 13.34 -27.99
CA GLU A 38 33.22 13.12 -29.31
C GLU A 38 33.06 11.66 -29.79
N GLN A 39 33.08 10.68 -28.87
CA GLN A 39 32.91 9.25 -29.17
C GLN A 39 31.47 8.78 -28.84
N LYS A 40 30.52 9.15 -29.69
CA LYS A 40 29.07 8.92 -29.52
C LYS A 40 28.73 7.43 -29.52
N PHE A 41 29.44 6.61 -30.28
CA PHE A 41 29.19 5.16 -30.36
C PHE A 41 29.41 4.44 -29.03
N ALA A 42 30.41 4.84 -28.25
CA ALA A 42 30.70 4.24 -26.94
C ALA A 42 29.58 4.48 -25.91
N PHE A 43 28.80 5.56 -26.07
CA PHE A 43 27.75 5.95 -25.15
C PHE A 43 26.39 5.31 -25.44
N LEU A 44 26.25 4.54 -26.53
CA LEU A 44 25.05 3.73 -26.80
C LEU A 44 24.73 2.77 -25.64
N SER A 45 25.76 2.29 -24.93
CA SER A 45 25.60 1.44 -23.75
C SER A 45 24.98 2.16 -22.54
N PHE A 46 25.02 3.50 -22.48
CA PHE A 46 24.40 4.24 -21.38
C PHE A 46 22.87 4.22 -21.46
N TYR A 47 22.28 3.97 -22.63
CA TYR A 47 20.82 3.86 -22.78
C TYR A 47 20.24 2.60 -22.12
N TYR A 48 21.05 1.60 -21.77
CA TYR A 48 20.59 0.46 -20.97
C TYR A 48 20.14 0.87 -19.57
N LEU A 49 20.78 1.87 -18.95
CA LEU A 49 20.43 2.32 -17.60
C LEU A 49 19.00 2.88 -17.51
N PRO A 50 18.59 3.89 -18.32
CA PRO A 50 17.21 4.35 -18.32
C PRO A 50 16.26 3.23 -18.76
N MET A 51 16.67 2.33 -19.67
CA MET A 51 15.82 1.20 -20.05
C MET A 51 15.55 0.19 -18.92
N ILE A 52 16.55 -0.08 -18.08
CA ILE A 52 16.37 -0.88 -16.86
C ILE A 52 15.41 -0.16 -15.90
N LEU A 53 15.55 1.16 -15.73
CA LEU A 53 14.63 1.94 -14.90
C LEU A 53 13.19 1.93 -15.46
N ALA A 54 13.03 2.05 -16.78
CA ALA A 54 11.73 1.97 -17.44
C ALA A 54 11.07 0.61 -17.21
N GLY A 55 11.84 -0.49 -17.33
CA GLY A 55 11.38 -1.83 -16.98
C GLY A 55 10.97 -1.95 -15.53
N PHE A 56 11.84 -1.51 -14.62
CA PHE A 56 11.62 -1.70 -13.19
C PHE A 56 10.43 -0.90 -12.64
N TYR A 57 10.20 0.31 -13.12
CA TYR A 57 9.14 1.20 -12.59
C TYR A 57 7.90 1.31 -13.48
N GLY A 58 8.03 1.14 -14.79
CA GLY A 58 6.92 1.25 -15.75
C GLY A 58 6.36 -0.10 -16.21
N GLY A 59 7.00 -1.21 -15.84
CA GLY A 59 6.61 -2.53 -16.29
C GLY A 59 6.99 -2.82 -17.74
N ARG A 60 6.57 -3.98 -18.23
CA ARG A 60 7.02 -4.55 -19.51
C ARG A 60 6.53 -3.76 -20.71
N ARG A 61 5.25 -3.36 -20.71
CA ARG A 61 4.64 -2.61 -21.82
C ARG A 61 5.30 -1.25 -22.02
N PHE A 62 5.47 -0.49 -20.93
CA PHE A 62 6.12 0.80 -20.98
C PHE A 62 7.57 0.68 -21.43
N ALA A 63 8.32 -0.29 -20.90
CA ALA A 63 9.71 -0.50 -21.27
C ALA A 63 9.89 -0.85 -22.75
N VAL A 64 9.02 -1.70 -23.32
CA VAL A 64 9.08 -2.00 -24.76
C VAL A 64 8.78 -0.76 -25.60
N MET A 65 7.76 0.03 -25.25
CA MET A 65 7.45 1.27 -25.97
C MET A 65 8.58 2.30 -25.88
N ALA A 66 9.16 2.46 -24.68
CA ALA A 66 10.32 3.32 -24.47
C ALA A 66 11.53 2.84 -25.29
N GLY A 67 11.79 1.54 -25.32
CA GLY A 67 12.88 0.95 -26.12
C GLY A 67 12.71 1.19 -27.61
N VAL A 68 11.50 0.96 -28.14
CA VAL A 68 11.17 1.26 -29.55
C VAL A 68 11.38 2.74 -29.84
N PHE A 69 10.92 3.64 -28.97
CA PHE A 69 11.10 5.08 -29.12
C PHE A 69 12.58 5.48 -29.16
N VAL A 70 13.40 4.96 -28.25
CA VAL A 70 14.85 5.23 -28.19
C VAL A 70 15.56 4.71 -29.45
N VAL A 71 15.23 3.49 -29.88
CA VAL A 71 15.80 2.90 -31.10
C VAL A 71 15.42 3.74 -32.31
N SER A 72 14.16 4.13 -32.46
CA SER A 72 13.71 4.99 -33.56
C SER A 72 14.45 6.33 -33.59
N LEU A 73 14.70 6.93 -32.42
CA LEU A 73 15.42 8.18 -32.28
C LEU A 73 16.89 8.06 -32.71
N ILE A 74 17.56 6.96 -32.33
CA ILE A 74 18.95 6.68 -32.71
C ILE A 74 19.07 6.35 -34.21
N PHE A 75 18.14 5.58 -34.77
CA PHE A 75 18.11 5.30 -36.22
C PHE A 75 17.85 6.57 -37.04
N PHE A 76 16.96 7.44 -36.57
CA PHE A 76 16.73 8.74 -37.19
C PHE A 76 18.01 9.60 -37.15
N TYR A 77 18.72 9.61 -36.02
CA TYR A 77 19.98 10.33 -35.89
C TYR A 77 21.08 9.77 -36.81
N GLN A 78 21.21 8.45 -36.90
CA GLN A 78 22.13 7.78 -37.85
C GLN A 78 21.83 8.15 -39.30
N TYR A 79 20.55 8.30 -39.65
CA TYR A 79 20.14 8.70 -41.00
C TYR A 79 20.54 10.15 -41.33
N VAL A 80 20.33 11.09 -40.39
CA VAL A 80 20.51 12.53 -40.65
C VAL A 80 21.96 12.99 -40.47
N GLN A 81 22.62 12.59 -39.38
CA GLN A 81 23.95 13.10 -39.01
C GLN A 81 25.03 12.03 -38.99
N GLY A 82 24.65 10.76 -38.84
CA GLY A 82 25.61 9.69 -38.60
C GLY A 82 26.13 9.67 -37.16
N LEU A 83 26.31 8.46 -36.61
CA LEU A 83 26.76 8.23 -35.24
C LEU A 83 28.20 7.71 -35.27
N ASP A 84 29.16 8.63 -35.38
CA ASP A 84 30.58 8.36 -35.67
C ASP A 84 30.79 7.53 -36.96
N MET A 85 29.78 7.58 -37.83
CA MET A 85 29.60 6.79 -39.05
C MET A 85 29.08 7.71 -40.16
N LEU A 86 29.14 7.29 -41.42
CA LEU A 86 28.54 8.06 -42.51
C LEU A 86 27.02 8.16 -42.31
N PRO A 87 26.38 9.29 -42.67
CA PRO A 87 24.94 9.40 -42.64
C PRO A 87 24.26 8.39 -43.57
N GLY A 88 23.17 7.79 -43.09
CA GLY A 88 22.34 6.87 -43.86
C GLY A 88 22.37 5.42 -43.37
N PHE A 89 21.68 4.56 -44.13
CA PHE A 89 21.53 3.14 -43.83
C PHE A 89 22.32 2.31 -44.85
N TYR A 90 23.45 1.79 -44.40
CA TYR A 90 24.27 0.83 -45.13
C TYR A 90 24.46 -0.43 -44.28
N PRO A 91 24.87 -1.57 -44.89
CA PRO A 91 24.91 -2.86 -44.20
C PRO A 91 25.68 -2.83 -42.88
N ASP A 92 26.84 -2.19 -42.82
CA ASP A 92 27.66 -2.15 -41.60
C ASP A 92 26.99 -1.34 -40.48
N ALA A 93 26.33 -0.22 -40.80
CA ALA A 93 25.58 0.57 -39.81
C ALA A 93 24.38 -0.23 -39.26
N LEU A 94 23.67 -0.96 -40.11
CA LEU A 94 22.56 -1.82 -39.69
C LEU A 94 23.05 -3.01 -38.85
N LEU A 95 24.18 -3.61 -39.20
CA LEU A 95 24.79 -4.69 -38.43
C LEU A 95 25.35 -4.22 -37.08
N ALA A 96 25.79 -2.97 -36.97
CA ALA A 96 26.24 -2.39 -35.70
C ALA A 96 25.06 -2.02 -34.79
N LEU A 97 24.03 -1.35 -35.33
CA LEU A 97 22.91 -0.82 -34.53
C LEU A 97 21.79 -1.84 -34.31
N GLY A 98 21.59 -2.78 -35.22
CA GLY A 98 20.52 -3.79 -35.14
C GLY A 98 20.61 -4.67 -33.89
N PRO A 99 21.75 -5.33 -33.62
CA PRO A 99 21.95 -6.10 -32.41
C PRO A 99 21.79 -5.24 -31.15
N TRP A 100 22.40 -4.04 -31.13
CA TRP A 100 22.26 -3.12 -30.00
C TRP A 100 20.78 -2.77 -29.72
N ALA A 101 20.01 -2.44 -30.76
CA ALA A 101 18.59 -2.13 -30.65
C ALA A 101 17.78 -3.33 -30.12
N GLY A 102 18.06 -4.52 -30.64
CA GLY A 102 17.42 -5.76 -30.19
C GLY A 102 17.70 -6.05 -28.71
N PHE A 103 18.97 -5.96 -28.28
CA PHE A 103 19.36 -6.17 -26.89
C PHE A 103 18.78 -5.11 -25.95
N LEU A 104 18.67 -3.86 -26.38
CA LEU A 104 18.08 -2.78 -25.60
C LEU A 104 16.59 -3.04 -25.32
N ILE A 105 15.82 -3.38 -26.36
CA ILE A 105 14.39 -3.70 -26.22
C ILE A 105 14.20 -4.98 -25.39
N LEU A 106 15.02 -6.00 -25.63
CA LEU A 106 14.98 -7.26 -24.88
C LEU A 106 15.27 -7.04 -23.40
N THR A 107 16.24 -6.17 -23.07
CA THR A 107 16.54 -5.81 -21.67
C THR A 107 15.33 -5.15 -21.01
N GLY A 108 14.70 -4.18 -21.68
CA GLY A 108 13.45 -3.58 -21.20
C GLY A 108 12.34 -4.60 -20.97
N TYR A 109 12.15 -5.53 -21.91
CA TYR A 109 11.15 -6.59 -21.82
C TYR A 109 11.39 -7.54 -20.64
N VAL A 110 12.63 -8.02 -20.48
CA VAL A 110 13.01 -8.97 -19.42
C VAL A 110 12.93 -8.31 -18.04
N VAL A 111 13.50 -7.11 -17.90
CA VAL A 111 13.46 -6.38 -16.62
C VAL A 111 12.03 -6.00 -16.25
N GLY A 112 11.24 -5.53 -17.21
CA GLY A 112 9.84 -5.22 -16.99
C GLY A 112 9.01 -6.45 -16.62
N GLY A 113 9.23 -7.59 -17.28
CA GLY A 113 8.58 -8.85 -16.92
C GLY A 113 8.97 -9.34 -15.54
N LEU A 114 10.24 -9.21 -15.14
CA LEU A 114 10.73 -9.59 -13.82
C LEU A 114 10.14 -8.69 -12.72
N ALA A 115 10.01 -7.39 -12.99
CA ALA A 115 9.38 -6.44 -12.08
C ALA A 115 7.88 -6.77 -11.88
N GLU A 116 7.13 -6.97 -12.97
CA GLU A 116 5.72 -7.39 -12.93
C GLU A 116 5.55 -8.72 -12.14
N GLN A 117 6.41 -9.70 -12.40
CA GLN A 117 6.33 -11.00 -11.71
C GLN A 117 6.67 -10.88 -10.22
N ARG A 118 7.61 -10.01 -9.85
CA ARG A 118 7.92 -9.72 -8.45
C ARG A 118 6.71 -9.10 -7.75
N GLU A 119 6.06 -8.12 -8.36
CA GLU A 119 4.87 -7.48 -7.80
C GLU A 119 3.72 -8.46 -7.64
N ALA A 120 3.47 -9.31 -8.65
CA ALA A 120 2.45 -10.36 -8.59
C ALA A 120 2.71 -11.36 -7.46
N ARG A 121 3.95 -11.85 -7.31
CA ARG A 121 4.32 -12.77 -6.21
C ARG A 121 4.16 -12.12 -4.85
N LEU A 122 4.49 -10.83 -4.72
CA LEU A 122 4.28 -10.11 -3.46
C LEU A 122 2.79 -9.95 -3.12
N ALA A 123 1.95 -9.70 -4.12
CA ALA A 123 0.51 -9.62 -3.95
C ALA A 123 -0.09 -10.98 -3.57
N GLU A 124 0.35 -12.06 -4.21
CA GLU A 124 -0.08 -13.42 -3.92
C GLU A 124 0.26 -13.84 -2.48
N VAL A 125 1.51 -13.60 -2.04
CA VAL A 125 1.92 -13.84 -0.65
C VAL A 125 1.09 -13.00 0.31
N LYS A 126 0.79 -11.74 -0.03
CA LYS A 126 -0.10 -10.89 0.79
C LYS A 126 -1.49 -11.50 0.92
N ASN A 127 -2.09 -11.92 -0.19
CA ASN A 127 -3.46 -12.43 -0.19
C ASN A 127 -3.57 -13.78 0.55
N ALA A 128 -2.64 -14.70 0.31
CA ALA A 128 -2.60 -16.00 1.01
C ALA A 128 -2.44 -15.79 2.54
N TYR A 129 -1.64 -14.81 2.93
CA TYR A 129 -1.46 -14.46 4.32
C TYR A 129 -2.74 -13.88 4.95
N MET A 130 -3.39 -12.91 4.29
CA MET A 130 -4.67 -12.35 4.76
C MET A 130 -5.74 -13.43 4.89
N ALA A 131 -5.86 -14.32 3.91
CA ALA A 131 -6.79 -15.44 3.96
C ALA A 131 -6.51 -16.39 5.15
N THR A 132 -5.24 -16.60 5.50
CA THR A 132 -4.87 -17.40 6.67
C THR A 132 -5.30 -16.72 7.97
N LEU A 133 -5.12 -15.40 8.08
CA LEU A 133 -5.58 -14.64 9.25
C LEU A 133 -7.11 -14.63 9.36
N GLU A 134 -7.82 -14.45 8.25
CA GLU A 134 -9.28 -14.52 8.19
C GLU A 134 -9.78 -15.90 8.62
N LEU A 135 -9.12 -16.98 8.19
CA LEU A 135 -9.48 -18.35 8.61
C LEU A 135 -9.27 -18.59 10.11
N LEU A 136 -8.15 -18.12 10.67
CA LEU A 136 -7.87 -18.23 12.11
C LEU A 136 -8.90 -17.45 12.93
N THR A 137 -9.23 -16.24 12.48
CA THR A 137 -10.22 -15.37 13.13
C THR A 137 -11.60 -16.00 13.05
N TYR A 138 -12.01 -16.48 11.87
CA TYR A 138 -13.26 -17.21 11.67
C TYR A 138 -13.35 -18.45 12.58
N HIS A 139 -12.26 -19.21 12.73
CA HIS A 139 -12.27 -20.37 13.62
C HIS A 139 -12.53 -19.98 15.07
N ILE A 140 -11.94 -18.87 15.54
CA ILE A 140 -12.14 -18.36 16.91
C ILE A 140 -13.56 -17.81 17.07
N GLU A 141 -14.04 -16.97 16.14
CA GLU A 141 -15.39 -16.42 16.17
C GLU A 141 -16.47 -17.51 16.01
N SER A 142 -16.18 -18.62 15.32
CA SER A 142 -17.15 -19.71 15.13
C SER A 142 -17.59 -20.39 16.43
N ALA A 143 -16.81 -20.23 17.51
CA ALA A 143 -17.20 -20.68 18.85
C ALA A 143 -18.42 -19.90 19.39
N GLU A 144 -18.61 -18.65 18.95
CA GLU A 144 -19.70 -17.78 19.37
C GLU A 144 -20.51 -17.31 18.16
N ARG A 145 -21.72 -17.88 17.97
CA ARG A 145 -22.61 -17.60 16.82
C ARG A 145 -22.82 -16.11 16.49
N ASN A 146 -22.76 -15.24 17.49
CA ASN A 146 -22.99 -13.81 17.31
C ASN A 146 -21.74 -13.03 16.89
N GLN A 147 -20.53 -13.63 16.93
CA GLN A 147 -19.26 -13.00 16.61
C GLN A 147 -18.82 -13.13 15.15
N GLN A 148 -19.52 -13.92 14.32
CA GLN A 148 -19.12 -14.14 12.93
C GLN A 148 -18.99 -12.82 12.14
N GLY A 149 -17.79 -12.58 11.61
CA GLY A 149 -17.46 -11.39 10.82
C GLY A 149 -17.33 -10.11 11.65
N HIS A 150 -17.35 -10.19 12.98
CA HIS A 150 -17.13 -9.04 13.87
C HIS A 150 -15.80 -8.36 13.56
N SER A 151 -14.71 -9.12 13.56
CA SER A 151 -13.37 -8.57 13.35
C SER A 151 -13.22 -7.89 11.97
N ASN A 152 -13.90 -8.41 10.94
CA ASN A 152 -13.95 -7.79 9.62
C ASN A 152 -14.66 -6.42 9.65
N ARG A 153 -15.84 -6.34 10.29
CA ARG A 153 -16.59 -5.09 10.41
C ARG A 153 -15.83 -4.06 11.26
N VAL A 154 -15.22 -4.49 12.37
CA VAL A 154 -14.34 -3.63 13.19
C VAL A 154 -13.18 -3.09 12.35
N ALA A 155 -12.55 -3.92 11.52
CA ALA A 155 -11.45 -3.50 10.65
C ALA A 155 -11.87 -2.48 9.58
N GLU A 156 -13.05 -2.66 8.98
CA GLU A 156 -13.62 -1.71 8.04
C GLU A 156 -13.91 -0.35 8.70
N VAL A 157 -14.57 -0.37 9.86
CA VAL A 157 -14.89 0.84 10.63
C VAL A 157 -13.62 1.55 11.09
N ALA A 158 -12.64 0.81 11.66
CA ALA A 158 -11.39 1.38 12.13
C ALA A 158 -10.58 2.01 10.97
N ALA A 159 -10.51 1.35 9.82
CA ALA A 159 -9.84 1.90 8.64
C ALA A 159 -10.55 3.16 8.12
N ALA A 160 -11.89 3.18 8.12
CA ALA A 160 -12.67 4.34 7.71
C ALA A 160 -12.46 5.54 8.66
N ILE A 161 -12.45 5.31 9.98
CA ILE A 161 -12.13 6.34 10.98
C ILE A 161 -10.70 6.85 10.78
N GLY A 162 -9.72 5.97 10.59
CA GLY A 162 -8.32 6.34 10.38
C GLY A 162 -8.12 7.22 9.14
N ARG A 163 -8.80 6.91 8.04
CA ARG A 163 -8.79 7.74 6.83
C ARG A 163 -9.46 9.08 7.04
N GLU A 164 -10.56 9.12 7.79
CA GLU A 164 -11.25 10.37 8.14
C GLU A 164 -10.36 11.30 8.96
N LEU A 165 -9.57 10.73 9.88
CA LEU A 165 -8.56 11.44 10.66
C LEU A 165 -7.27 11.73 9.88
N LYS A 166 -7.21 11.39 8.59
CA LYS A 166 -6.07 11.64 7.69
C LYS A 166 -4.77 10.99 8.17
N LEU A 167 -4.86 9.81 8.77
CA LEU A 167 -3.68 9.00 9.07
C LEU A 167 -2.96 8.58 7.79
N ALA A 168 -1.67 8.28 7.89
CA ALA A 168 -0.93 7.74 6.76
C ALA A 168 -1.48 6.35 6.39
N GLU A 169 -1.50 5.99 5.10
CA GLU A 169 -2.06 4.70 4.64
C GLU A 169 -1.34 3.50 5.27
N VAL A 170 -0.07 3.66 5.64
CA VAL A 170 0.68 2.64 6.40
C VAL A 170 0.06 2.43 7.79
N ASP A 171 -0.31 3.48 8.50
CA ASP A 171 -0.92 3.39 9.82
C ASP A 171 -2.36 2.88 9.74
N VAL A 172 -3.09 3.24 8.68
CA VAL A 172 -4.42 2.71 8.37
C VAL A 172 -4.35 1.20 8.12
N GLU A 173 -3.36 0.72 7.37
CA GLU A 173 -3.18 -0.72 7.13
C GLU A 173 -2.76 -1.45 8.42
N ASN A 174 -1.86 -0.87 9.23
CA ASN A 174 -1.49 -1.43 10.54
C ASN A 174 -2.73 -1.56 11.44
N LEU A 175 -3.56 -0.52 11.50
CA LEU A 175 -4.79 -0.46 12.28
C LEU A 175 -5.83 -1.47 11.78
N ARG A 176 -6.01 -1.59 10.45
CA ARG A 176 -6.92 -2.57 9.84
C ARG A 176 -6.53 -3.99 10.22
N VAL A 177 -5.24 -4.32 10.15
CA VAL A 177 -4.73 -5.62 10.59
C VAL A 177 -4.91 -5.80 12.10
N ALA A 178 -4.62 -4.77 12.90
CA ALA A 178 -4.81 -4.83 14.35
C ALA A 178 -6.26 -5.16 14.71
N ALA A 179 -7.20 -4.49 14.05
CA ALA A 179 -8.63 -4.71 14.19
C ALA A 179 -9.06 -6.12 13.76
N LEU A 180 -8.48 -6.69 12.70
CA LEU A 180 -8.77 -8.08 12.32
C LEU A 180 -8.32 -9.09 13.38
N LEU A 181 -7.27 -8.78 14.14
CA LEU A 181 -6.62 -9.71 15.05
C LEU A 181 -6.82 -9.38 16.54
N HIS A 182 -7.59 -8.33 16.86
CA HIS A 182 -7.64 -7.78 18.22
C HIS A 182 -8.11 -8.81 19.25
N GLU A 183 -9.15 -9.58 18.94
CA GLU A 183 -9.64 -10.61 19.85
C GLU A 183 -8.65 -11.78 20.02
N VAL A 184 -8.07 -12.24 18.91
CA VAL A 184 -7.12 -13.37 18.89
C VAL A 184 -5.85 -13.01 19.64
N GLY A 185 -5.31 -11.81 19.38
CA GLY A 185 -4.08 -11.35 19.99
C GLY A 185 -4.24 -11.05 21.48
N THR A 186 -5.41 -10.59 21.91
CA THR A 186 -5.69 -10.37 23.34
C THR A 186 -5.78 -11.70 24.11
N ARG A 187 -6.33 -12.76 23.48
CA ARG A 187 -6.46 -14.09 24.10
C ARG A 187 -5.17 -14.92 24.05
N ASP A 188 -4.33 -14.77 23.02
CA ASP A 188 -3.08 -15.51 22.87
C ASP A 188 -1.87 -14.59 22.57
N HIS A 189 -1.15 -14.26 23.64
CA HIS A 189 0.06 -13.44 23.59
C HIS A 189 1.23 -14.14 22.86
N ARG A 190 1.18 -15.48 22.71
CA ARG A 190 2.17 -16.23 21.93
C ARG A 190 1.95 -15.99 20.44
N LEU A 191 0.70 -15.87 19.98
CA LEU A 191 0.40 -15.46 18.60
C LEU A 191 0.89 -14.03 18.33
N LEU A 192 0.67 -13.07 19.23
CA LEU A 192 1.25 -11.72 19.09
C LEU A 192 2.79 -11.74 19.00
N ARG A 193 3.44 -12.57 19.82
CA ARG A 193 4.90 -12.75 19.78
C ARG A 193 5.37 -13.40 18.48
N LEU A 194 4.58 -14.29 17.89
CA LEU A 194 4.88 -14.88 16.58
C LEU A 194 4.62 -13.89 15.44
N LEU A 195 3.57 -13.09 15.51
CA LEU A 195 3.26 -12.05 14.51
C LEU A 195 4.32 -10.94 14.48
N SER A 196 4.88 -10.58 15.64
CA SER A 196 5.99 -9.62 15.73
C SER A 196 7.34 -10.21 15.26
N ARG A 197 7.58 -11.52 15.50
CA ARG A 197 8.87 -12.19 15.20
C ARG A 197 8.97 -12.87 13.83
N SER A 198 7.88 -13.39 13.28
CA SER A 198 7.85 -14.18 12.02
C SER A 198 8.23 -13.37 10.78
N VAL A 199 8.61 -12.11 10.98
CA VAL A 199 8.70 -11.10 9.94
C VAL A 199 10.07 -10.42 9.91
N THR A 200 11.13 -11.16 10.21
CA THR A 200 12.50 -10.64 10.26
C THR A 200 13.12 -10.35 8.89
N GLY A 201 12.42 -10.64 7.76
CA GLY A 201 12.85 -10.29 6.40
C GLY A 201 12.08 -9.10 5.82
N SER A 202 12.56 -7.88 6.04
CA SER A 202 11.87 -6.63 5.67
C SER A 202 12.02 -6.29 4.18
N SER A 203 10.96 -6.56 3.40
CA SER A 203 10.65 -5.79 2.16
C SER A 203 9.17 -5.83 1.74
N VAL A 204 8.35 -6.68 2.38
CA VAL A 204 6.93 -6.84 2.07
C VAL A 204 6.08 -5.88 2.92
N GLY A 205 5.04 -5.24 2.36
CA GLY A 205 4.18 -4.33 3.13
C GLY A 205 3.46 -5.01 4.30
N VAL A 206 3.04 -6.25 4.10
CA VAL A 206 2.34 -7.10 5.09
C VAL A 206 3.17 -7.31 6.35
N ALA A 207 4.45 -7.54 6.15
CA ALA A 207 5.42 -7.71 7.21
C ALA A 207 5.47 -6.52 8.17
N ARG A 208 5.47 -5.31 7.60
CA ARG A 208 5.42 -4.07 8.38
C ARG A 208 4.08 -3.94 9.11
N ALA A 209 2.98 -4.24 8.41
CA ALA A 209 1.64 -4.17 8.98
C ALA A 209 1.45 -5.05 10.21
N MET A 210 2.01 -6.27 10.22
CA MET A 210 1.94 -7.16 11.37
C MET A 210 2.67 -6.64 12.60
N ARG A 211 3.85 -6.05 12.43
CA ARG A 211 4.57 -5.46 13.56
C ARG A 211 3.78 -4.31 14.17
N GLY A 212 3.30 -3.40 13.32
CA GLY A 212 2.45 -2.29 13.79
C GLY A 212 1.18 -2.79 14.45
N ALA A 213 0.55 -3.83 13.90
CA ALA A 213 -0.62 -4.44 14.50
C ALA A 213 -0.34 -5.08 15.87
N ALA A 214 0.78 -5.79 16.03
CA ALA A 214 1.15 -6.40 17.29
C ALA A 214 1.39 -5.35 18.40
N GLU A 215 1.98 -4.20 18.05
CA GLU A 215 2.12 -3.06 18.97
C GLU A 215 0.75 -2.51 19.38
N ILE A 216 -0.15 -2.27 18.41
CA ILE A 216 -1.51 -1.79 18.69
C ILE A 216 -2.29 -2.74 19.59
N ILE A 217 -2.27 -4.05 19.30
CA ILE A 217 -3.04 -5.04 20.07
C ILE A 217 -2.47 -5.19 21.48
N GLY A 218 -1.13 -5.14 21.63
CA GLY A 218 -0.48 -5.21 22.94
C GLY A 218 -0.96 -4.11 23.87
N GLU A 219 -1.07 -2.88 23.37
CA GLU A 219 -1.63 -1.76 24.14
C GLU A 219 -3.15 -1.85 24.29
N TYR A 220 -3.87 -2.29 23.26
CA TYR A 220 -5.32 -2.44 23.30
C TYR A 220 -5.78 -3.43 24.38
N GLY A 221 -5.04 -4.52 24.59
CA GLY A 221 -5.39 -5.53 25.60
C GLY A 221 -5.49 -4.97 27.03
N HIS A 222 -4.85 -3.83 27.31
CA HIS A 222 -4.85 -3.18 28.63
C HIS A 222 -5.73 -1.92 28.62
N TYR A 223 -6.38 -1.60 27.49
CA TYR A 223 -7.11 -0.35 27.30
C TYR A 223 -8.16 -0.12 28.39
N TYR A 224 -9.06 -1.09 28.59
CA TYR A 224 -10.15 -1.01 29.56
C TYR A 224 -9.73 -1.16 31.02
N GLU A 225 -8.47 -1.53 31.29
CA GLU A 225 -7.89 -1.47 32.65
C GLU A 225 -7.44 -0.05 33.00
N ILE A 226 -7.11 0.75 31.98
CA ILE A 226 -6.56 2.11 32.12
C ILE A 226 -7.67 3.16 32.01
N VAL A 227 -8.67 2.95 31.14
CA VAL A 227 -9.77 3.89 30.95
C VAL A 227 -10.88 3.68 31.98
N GLY A 228 -11.38 4.76 32.58
CA GLY A 228 -12.37 4.70 33.66
C GLY A 228 -12.81 6.08 34.12
N GLU A 229 -13.60 6.15 35.21
CA GLU A 229 -14.15 7.42 35.70
C GLU A 229 -13.08 8.42 36.18
N ASP A 230 -11.90 7.93 36.54
CA ASP A 230 -10.85 8.72 37.19
C ASP A 230 -9.93 9.51 36.24
N TRP A 231 -9.92 9.19 34.93
CA TRP A 231 -8.96 9.78 33.96
C TRP A 231 -9.58 10.14 32.61
N ASP A 232 -9.22 11.31 32.05
CA ASP A 232 -9.59 11.70 30.69
C ASP A 232 -8.72 10.93 29.68
N ILE A 233 -9.35 10.19 28.77
CA ILE A 233 -8.70 9.46 27.66
C ILE A 233 -7.78 10.35 26.80
N GLU A 234 -8.06 11.65 26.72
CA GLU A 234 -7.22 12.59 25.98
C GLU A 234 -5.86 12.83 26.66
N ALA A 235 -5.79 12.68 27.98
CA ALA A 235 -4.55 12.83 28.74
C ALA A 235 -3.69 11.55 28.74
N LEU A 236 -4.26 10.39 28.37
CA LEU A 236 -3.53 9.14 28.33
C LEU A 236 -2.56 9.10 27.13
N PRO A 237 -1.30 8.67 27.32
CA PRO A 237 -0.28 8.60 26.28
C PRO A 237 -0.47 7.37 25.36
N LEU A 238 -1.71 7.11 24.94
CA LEU A 238 -2.06 6.02 24.04
C LEU A 238 -2.00 6.48 22.57
N PRO A 239 -1.44 5.67 21.66
CA PRO A 239 -1.47 5.91 20.22
C PRO A 239 -2.89 6.13 19.72
N VAL A 240 -3.02 7.02 18.74
CA VAL A 240 -4.32 7.31 18.11
C VAL A 240 -4.94 6.06 17.50
N THR A 241 -4.12 5.12 17.00
CA THR A 241 -4.57 3.83 16.46
C THR A 241 -5.27 2.96 17.50
N VAL A 242 -4.76 2.91 18.74
CA VAL A 242 -5.39 2.18 19.86
C VAL A 242 -6.73 2.83 20.23
N LYS A 243 -6.76 4.17 20.30
CA LYS A 243 -7.98 4.95 20.58
C LYS A 243 -9.06 4.73 19.50
N ILE A 244 -8.67 4.62 18.23
CA ILE A 244 -9.59 4.32 17.13
C ILE A 244 -10.10 2.87 17.23
N LEU A 245 -9.23 1.91 17.51
CA LEU A 245 -9.61 0.50 17.65
C LEU A 245 -10.67 0.32 18.73
N ALA A 246 -10.52 0.97 19.89
CA ALA A 246 -11.51 0.92 20.97
C ALA A 246 -12.89 1.46 20.55
N VAL A 247 -12.92 2.56 19.79
CA VAL A 247 -14.17 3.13 19.27
C VAL A 247 -14.83 2.21 18.25
N ALA A 248 -14.05 1.65 17.32
CA ALA A 248 -14.55 0.75 16.29
C ALA A 248 -15.09 -0.56 16.88
N ASP A 249 -14.36 -1.16 17.83
CA ASP A 249 -14.76 -2.39 18.51
C ASP A 249 -16.05 -2.17 19.31
N ALA A 250 -16.10 -1.14 20.16
CA ALA A 250 -17.30 -0.82 20.93
C ALA A 250 -18.53 -0.56 20.06
N PHE A 251 -18.37 0.17 18.95
CA PHE A 251 -19.46 0.44 18.02
C PHE A 251 -20.04 -0.84 17.39
N GLU A 252 -19.18 -1.78 17.00
CA GLU A 252 -19.64 -3.08 16.48
C GLU A 252 -20.23 -3.96 17.59
N THR A 253 -19.58 -4.07 18.75
CA THR A 253 -20.08 -4.87 19.88
C THR A 253 -21.46 -4.42 20.36
N LEU A 254 -21.75 -3.12 20.32
CA LEU A 254 -23.08 -2.60 20.67
C LEU A 254 -24.18 -3.04 19.69
N GLN A 255 -23.84 -3.22 18.42
CA GLN A 255 -24.76 -3.69 17.37
C GLN A 255 -24.96 -5.21 17.40
N MET A 256 -24.25 -5.93 18.27
CA MET A 256 -24.40 -7.37 18.45
C MET A 256 -25.38 -7.66 19.60
N ALA A 257 -26.17 -8.71 19.40
CA ALA A 257 -27.05 -9.24 20.45
C ALA A 257 -26.23 -10.05 21.46
N THR A 258 -26.50 -9.85 22.74
CA THR A 258 -25.95 -10.66 23.83
C THR A 258 -27.08 -11.44 24.51
N PRO A 259 -26.79 -12.45 25.36
CA PRO A 259 -27.83 -13.20 26.07
C PRO A 259 -28.76 -12.32 26.93
N VAL A 260 -28.30 -11.13 27.32
CA VAL A 260 -28.99 -10.23 28.27
C VAL A 260 -29.46 -8.92 27.64
N ARG A 261 -29.08 -8.65 26.37
CA ARG A 261 -29.39 -7.38 25.69
C ARG A 261 -29.59 -7.60 24.18
N PRO A 262 -30.66 -7.04 23.57
CA PRO A 262 -30.79 -7.05 22.12
C PRO A 262 -29.67 -6.23 21.44
N ALA A 263 -29.46 -6.49 20.15
CA ALA A 263 -28.60 -5.68 19.28
C ALA A 263 -29.10 -4.24 19.21
N PHE A 264 -28.20 -3.26 19.34
CA PHE A 264 -28.57 -1.88 19.11
C PHE A 264 -28.63 -1.58 17.60
N PRO A 265 -29.64 -0.80 17.14
CA PRO A 265 -29.58 -0.19 15.83
C PRO A 265 -28.33 0.68 15.70
N LYS A 266 -27.79 0.80 14.48
CA LYS A 266 -26.60 1.61 14.14
C LYS A 266 -26.57 2.98 14.84
N TRP A 267 -27.66 3.72 14.80
CA TRP A 267 -27.74 5.06 15.40
C TRP A 267 -27.73 5.04 16.93
N THR A 268 -28.41 4.06 17.55
CA THR A 268 -28.39 3.88 19.00
C THR A 268 -27.00 3.45 19.50
N ALA A 269 -26.31 2.60 18.74
CA ALA A 269 -24.91 2.24 19.04
C ALA A 269 -23.99 3.46 18.97
N LEU A 270 -24.16 4.32 17.95
CA LEU A 270 -23.40 5.58 17.83
C LEU A 270 -23.65 6.51 19.02
N GLU A 271 -24.92 6.72 19.39
CA GLU A 271 -25.29 7.56 20.54
C GLU A 271 -24.67 7.06 21.84
N GLU A 272 -24.61 5.74 22.05
CA GLU A 272 -23.99 5.16 23.24
C GLU A 272 -22.48 5.37 23.27
N VAL A 273 -21.79 5.23 22.13
CA VAL A 273 -20.36 5.57 22.01
C VAL A 273 -20.13 7.06 22.25
N GLU A 274 -21.03 7.93 21.78
CA GLU A 274 -20.95 9.38 22.00
C GLU A 274 -21.05 9.77 23.48
N LYS A 275 -21.85 9.04 24.29
CA LYS A 275 -21.92 9.28 25.75
C LYS A 275 -20.60 9.02 26.46
N GLY A 276 -19.78 8.10 25.94
CA GLY A 276 -18.45 7.78 26.47
C GLY A 276 -17.32 8.70 25.97
N ALA A 277 -17.63 9.69 25.13
CA ALA A 277 -16.63 10.58 24.54
C ALA A 277 -15.92 11.45 25.59
N GLY A 278 -14.59 11.46 25.58
CA GLY A 278 -13.75 12.16 26.56
C GLY A 278 -13.56 11.45 27.89
N LYS A 279 -14.12 10.24 28.04
CA LYS A 279 -13.86 9.37 29.21
C LYS A 279 -13.30 8.05 28.75
N THR A 280 -14.14 7.23 28.12
CA THR A 280 -13.76 5.90 27.59
C THR A 280 -13.27 5.99 26.16
N PHE A 281 -13.76 6.96 25.39
CA PHE A 281 -13.50 7.06 23.95
C PHE A 281 -12.93 8.43 23.58
N ALA A 282 -11.87 8.44 22.77
CA ALA A 282 -11.26 9.68 22.31
C ALA A 282 -12.23 10.49 21.44
N LYS A 283 -12.38 11.79 21.72
CA LYS A 283 -13.38 12.68 21.10
C LYS A 283 -13.18 12.78 19.59
N ASP A 284 -11.93 12.82 19.14
CA ASP A 284 -11.62 12.88 17.72
C ASP A 284 -12.00 11.60 16.98
N ALA A 285 -11.79 10.43 17.59
CA ALA A 285 -12.19 9.14 17.02
C ALA A 285 -13.73 9.01 16.96
N VAL A 286 -14.44 9.42 18.01
CA VAL A 286 -15.92 9.45 18.03
C VAL A 286 -16.48 10.40 16.97
N ARG A 287 -15.91 11.61 16.83
CA ARG A 287 -16.30 12.57 15.78
C ARG A 287 -16.12 11.98 14.39
N ALA A 288 -14.99 11.31 14.16
CA ALA A 288 -14.72 10.65 12.89
C ALA A 288 -15.67 9.47 12.64
N LEU A 289 -16.00 8.66 13.66
CA LEU A 289 -17.02 7.62 13.56
C LEU A 289 -18.37 8.19 13.13
N ARG A 290 -18.83 9.30 13.73
CA ARG A 290 -20.08 9.97 13.33
C ARG A 290 -20.07 10.38 11.85
N SER A 291 -18.97 10.95 11.38
CA SER A 291 -18.79 11.31 9.95
C SER A 291 -18.87 10.09 9.04
N VAL A 292 -18.20 9.01 9.41
CA VAL A 292 -18.19 7.74 8.67
C VAL A 292 -19.58 7.08 8.66
N ALA A 293 -20.23 6.98 9.82
CA ALA A 293 -21.54 6.36 9.98
C ALA A 293 -22.64 7.12 9.22
N GLY A 294 -22.50 8.44 9.06
CA GLY A 294 -23.38 9.32 8.30
C GLY A 294 -23.26 9.24 6.79
N ARG A 295 -22.26 8.53 6.26
CA ARG A 295 -22.14 8.33 4.80
C ARG A 295 -23.21 7.33 4.34
N PRO A 296 -23.87 7.57 3.20
CA PRO A 296 -24.67 6.53 2.57
C PRO A 296 -23.77 5.32 2.33
N GLU A 297 -24.25 4.12 2.63
CA GLU A 297 -23.55 2.88 2.29
C GLU A 297 -23.18 2.95 0.81
N ALA A 298 -21.88 3.04 0.52
CA ALA A 298 -21.42 2.84 -0.84
C ALA A 298 -21.84 1.43 -1.20
N ALA A 299 -22.72 1.29 -2.19
CA ALA A 299 -23.16 -0.01 -2.70
C ALA A 299 -21.93 -0.88 -2.88
N ALA A 300 -21.84 -1.95 -2.09
CA ALA A 300 -20.75 -2.90 -2.19
C ALA A 300 -20.69 -3.37 -3.66
N PRO A 301 -19.51 -3.43 -4.30
CA PRO A 301 -19.41 -4.14 -5.57
C PRO A 301 -19.84 -5.58 -5.28
N GLU A 302 -20.88 -6.05 -5.97
CA GLU A 302 -21.37 -7.43 -5.87
C GLU A 302 -20.19 -8.40 -6.06
N ALA A 303 -19.66 -8.92 -4.96
CA ALA A 303 -18.73 -10.03 -4.96
C ALA A 303 -19.53 -11.28 -5.34
N GLY A 304 -19.71 -11.48 -6.64
CA GLY A 304 -20.29 -12.68 -7.22
C GLY A 304 -19.38 -13.88 -6.96
N LEU A 305 -19.46 -14.46 -5.77
CA LEU A 305 -18.97 -15.80 -5.51
C LEU A 305 -20.03 -16.80 -5.99
N ARG A 306 -20.02 -17.12 -7.30
CA ARG A 306 -20.67 -18.34 -7.78
C ARG A 306 -19.74 -19.50 -7.52
N VAL A 307 -19.99 -20.21 -6.43
CA VAL A 307 -19.46 -21.56 -6.22
C VAL A 307 -20.22 -22.50 -7.14
N VAL A 308 -19.51 -23.12 -8.08
CA VAL A 308 -19.88 -24.39 -8.73
C VAL A 308 -18.69 -25.32 -8.57
#